data_AF-A0A0P1B0I1-F1
#
_entry.id   AF-A0A0P1B0I1-F1
#
_cell.length_a   1.000
_cell.length_b   1.000
_cell.length_c   1.000
_cell.angle_alpha   90.00
_cell.angle_beta   90.00
_cell.angle_gamma   90.00
#
_symmetry.space_group_name_H-M   'P 1'
#
loop_
_entity.id
_entity.type
_entity.pdbx_description
1 polymer ?
#
loop_
_entity_poly.entity_id
_entity_poly.type
_entity_poly.pdbx_seq_one_letter_code
_entity_poly.pdbx_strand_id
1 'polypeptide(L)'
;MFLAQIRLAAAPKLECQAGLLRLIGGDSVTPRMEKKSESSTQNQEKAEVLGQPVQKTTLENRIEMWSVDTRPAFAAEDQLTHYRTMLKVGVPRPAVERQMLKNGINPAELNGPNLKGNICIEKCPQTESDAVVVAKTMRRRWHWNEALKPDEAALTKEKSVWTQCRKEDAQRRVSVLSQARIHELFVKEIDNSETDERDSLASSTSDTDLFVATEHPFPSARTEKVRVMKGTKGTNLEFVVRRLKIPFAQVAKDINILTAMYLQDTDIKTMLAMWPSVAEQVVLDEFSGEFDLLGRCEQFLVMIRKVPMVKEKLQCLLLKQELRSRAEDLKQLVDLVTRALNQICSSAKFGRVIRLLRDFGNLANEEHVTNFRATFSLQSLLSLNHTKAFDQKTTIFDGFLYLLQTEHDGDLAYFYDEINLIVQCKGVSVSGLLSEFTQLQESHFLVQAVAKASSTSYDDDSKLAHDAFNQFADEINDTLCGVQESFDNMEASKRKFVSWFEENPNVPLDQHLKAITQFASDVKNRFAVLNSALRQCRN
;
A
#
# COMPACT_ATOMS: atom_id res chain seq x y z
N MET A 1 33.44 1.21 15.99
CA MET A 1 33.43 -0.03 16.81
C MET A 1 32.81 -1.25 16.12
N PHE A 2 31.79 -1.13 15.26
CA PHE A 2 31.19 -2.29 14.55
C PHE A 2 32.24 -3.14 13.77
N LEU A 3 33.22 -2.48 13.14
CA LEU A 3 34.34 -3.13 12.44
C LEU A 3 35.27 -3.96 13.35
N ALA A 4 35.30 -3.70 14.68
CA ALA A 4 36.17 -4.42 15.60
C ALA A 4 35.66 -5.85 15.89
N GLN A 5 34.33 -6.07 15.86
CA GLN A 5 33.74 -7.40 16.06
C GLN A 5 33.87 -8.29 14.81
N ILE A 6 33.93 -7.71 13.61
CA ILE A 6 34.18 -8.47 12.37
C ILE A 6 35.60 -9.08 12.36
N ARG A 7 36.60 -8.38 12.92
CA ARG A 7 37.97 -8.92 13.07
C ARG A 7 38.04 -10.19 13.94
N LEU A 8 37.19 -10.30 14.96
CA LEU A 8 37.15 -11.48 15.85
C LEU A 8 36.49 -12.71 15.19
N ALA A 9 35.61 -12.53 14.22
CA ALA A 9 34.93 -13.64 13.53
C ALA A 9 35.73 -14.24 12.35
N ALA A 10 36.78 -13.57 11.87
CA ALA A 10 37.56 -14.00 10.71
C ALA A 10 38.80 -14.87 11.06
N ALA A 11 39.18 -14.98 12.33
CA ALA A 11 40.40 -15.65 12.77
C ALA A 11 40.54 -17.15 12.39
N PRO A 12 39.50 -18.01 12.45
CA PRO A 12 39.70 -19.47 12.33
C PRO A 12 39.83 -20.00 10.89
N LYS A 13 39.98 -19.12 9.87
CA LYS A 13 40.09 -19.54 8.46
C LYS A 13 41.48 -19.33 7.81
N LEU A 14 42.51 -19.03 8.59
CA LEU A 14 43.90 -18.94 8.11
C LEU A 14 44.86 -20.00 8.68
N GLU A 15 44.46 -20.81 9.66
CA GLU A 15 45.34 -21.87 10.23
C GLU A 15 45.29 -23.22 9.50
N CYS A 16 44.38 -23.42 8.53
CA CYS A 16 44.27 -24.68 7.77
C CYS A 16 45.28 -24.84 6.62
N GLN A 17 46.35 -24.03 6.54
CA GLN A 17 47.36 -24.16 5.47
C GLN A 17 48.83 -24.07 5.94
N ALA A 18 49.08 -24.20 7.25
CA ALA A 18 50.43 -24.22 7.83
C ALA A 18 50.76 -25.53 8.60
N GLY A 19 49.93 -26.56 8.46
CA GLY A 19 50.00 -27.81 9.24
C GLY A 19 50.51 -29.06 8.50
N LEU A 20 51.35 -28.91 7.46
CA LEU A 20 51.82 -30.02 6.64
C LEU A 20 53.35 -30.15 6.63
N LEU A 21 53.98 -30.53 7.76
CA LEU A 21 55.32 -31.17 7.83
C LEU A 21 55.77 -31.48 9.29
N ARG A 22 55.45 -32.67 9.82
CA ARG A 22 56.28 -33.55 10.69
C ARG A 22 55.42 -34.74 11.19
N LEU A 23 55.54 -35.96 10.66
CA LEU A 23 56.57 -37.02 10.83
C LEU A 23 56.38 -37.95 12.07
N ILE A 24 56.14 -39.24 11.77
CA ILE A 24 56.51 -40.50 12.50
C ILE A 24 55.56 -41.09 13.58
N GLY A 25 55.18 -42.37 13.37
CA GLY A 25 54.68 -43.38 14.36
C GLY A 25 53.16 -43.33 14.63
N GLY A 26 52.35 -44.40 14.61
CA GLY A 26 52.57 -45.82 14.97
C GLY A 26 52.15 -46.05 16.43
N ASP A 27 51.27 -46.97 16.87
CA ASP A 27 50.66 -48.15 16.24
C ASP A 27 49.29 -48.53 16.90
N SER A 28 48.43 -49.21 16.12
CA SER A 28 47.54 -50.37 16.43
C SER A 28 46.78 -50.60 17.77
N VAL A 29 45.68 -51.38 17.63
CA VAL A 29 44.98 -52.29 18.61
C VAL A 29 43.63 -51.85 19.24
N THR A 30 42.58 -52.58 18.85
CA THR A 30 41.28 -52.79 19.56
C THR A 30 41.36 -54.12 20.36
N PRO A 31 40.55 -54.47 21.41
CA PRO A 31 39.09 -54.68 21.27
C PRO A 31 38.19 -54.67 22.55
N ARG A 32 36.86 -54.89 22.33
CA ARG A 32 35.87 -55.55 23.25
C ARG A 32 35.46 -54.80 24.54
N MET A 33 34.31 -55.05 25.19
CA MET A 33 33.23 -56.06 25.05
C MET A 33 31.90 -55.56 25.68
N GLU A 34 30.73 -55.95 25.15
CA GLU A 34 29.48 -56.40 25.86
C GLU A 34 28.80 -55.52 26.97
N LYS A 35 27.50 -55.63 27.33
CA LYS A 35 26.32 -56.45 26.91
C LYS A 35 25.02 -55.80 27.47
N LYS A 36 23.87 -56.04 26.80
CA LYS A 36 22.47 -56.32 27.30
C LYS A 36 21.87 -55.51 28.48
N SER A 37 20.56 -55.41 28.72
CA SER A 37 19.34 -56.20 28.40
C SER A 37 18.11 -55.26 28.40
N GLU A 38 17.11 -55.39 27.51
CA GLU A 38 15.82 -56.13 27.67
C GLU A 38 14.94 -55.61 28.86
N SER A 39 13.60 -55.44 28.77
CA SER A 39 12.62 -55.51 27.65
C SER A 39 11.19 -55.11 28.12
N SER A 40 10.22 -54.98 27.18
CA SER A 40 8.82 -55.49 27.26
C SER A 40 7.81 -54.92 28.31
N THR A 41 6.48 -54.77 28.10
CA THR A 41 5.54 -54.93 26.95
C THR A 41 4.11 -54.47 27.35
N GLN A 42 3.26 -54.07 26.36
CA GLN A 42 1.78 -54.31 26.27
C GLN A 42 0.84 -53.66 27.33
N ASN A 43 -0.49 -53.46 27.14
CA ASN A 43 -1.45 -53.61 26.00
C ASN A 43 -2.77 -52.83 26.28
N GLN A 44 -3.57 -52.51 25.22
CA GLN A 44 -5.06 -52.55 25.06
C GLN A 44 -6.03 -51.98 26.18
N GLU A 45 -7.32 -51.58 25.98
CA GLU A 45 -8.26 -51.53 24.83
C GLU A 45 -9.44 -50.51 25.02
N LYS A 46 -10.39 -50.53 24.07
CA LYS A 46 -11.73 -49.86 23.83
C LYS A 46 -12.68 -49.74 25.08
N ALA A 47 -13.90 -49.16 25.07
CA ALA A 47 -14.92 -48.77 24.05
C ALA A 47 -15.85 -47.62 24.60
N GLU A 48 -16.49 -46.72 23.83
CA GLU A 48 -17.84 -46.79 23.18
C GLU A 48 -19.05 -46.87 24.19
N VAL A 49 -20.12 -46.04 24.19
CA VAL A 49 -21.32 -45.99 23.28
C VAL A 49 -22.29 -44.82 23.64
N LEU A 50 -23.04 -44.30 22.64
CA LEU A 50 -24.30 -43.48 22.55
C LEU A 50 -24.97 -42.74 23.75
N GLY A 51 -25.66 -41.61 23.43
CA GLY A 51 -26.87 -41.17 24.18
C GLY A 51 -27.42 -39.73 23.97
N GLN A 52 -28.05 -39.44 22.82
CA GLN A 52 -29.00 -38.29 22.64
C GLN A 52 -30.46 -38.83 22.72
N PRO A 53 -31.58 -38.03 22.88
CA PRO A 53 -31.85 -36.79 22.11
C PRO A 53 -32.88 -35.71 22.62
N VAL A 54 -33.00 -34.62 21.84
CA VAL A 54 -34.24 -33.90 21.39
C VAL A 54 -35.06 -32.94 22.31
N GLN A 55 -35.00 -31.64 21.93
CA GLN A 55 -36.08 -30.59 21.75
C GLN A 55 -37.01 -30.23 22.96
N LYS A 56 -37.75 -29.09 23.03
CA LYS A 56 -38.28 -28.13 22.03
C LYS A 56 -38.89 -26.87 22.71
N THR A 57 -38.84 -25.68 22.07
CA THR A 57 -39.84 -24.55 22.12
C THR A 57 -40.23 -23.90 23.50
N THR A 58 -40.74 -22.66 23.66
CA THR A 58 -41.12 -21.51 22.79
C THR A 58 -41.18 -20.21 23.65
N LEU A 59 -41.41 -19.05 23.00
CA LEU A 59 -41.72 -17.68 23.48
C LEU A 59 -42.64 -17.59 24.75
N GLU A 60 -42.82 -16.46 25.49
CA GLU A 60 -43.07 -15.07 25.05
C GLU A 60 -43.16 -14.06 26.25
N ASN A 61 -42.90 -12.75 26.03
CA ASN A 61 -43.50 -11.47 26.58
C ASN A 61 -44.11 -11.37 28.04
N ARG A 62 -44.25 -10.23 28.76
CA ARG A 62 -44.08 -8.75 28.54
C ARG A 62 -44.24 -7.97 29.90
N ILE A 63 -43.91 -6.65 29.91
CA ILE A 63 -44.50 -5.52 30.72
C ILE A 63 -44.12 -5.40 32.23
N GLU A 64 -43.34 -4.37 32.66
CA GLU A 64 -43.68 -3.07 33.35
C GLU A 64 -44.04 -3.20 34.87
N MET A 65 -43.91 -2.23 35.81
CA MET A 65 -43.52 -0.79 35.84
C MET A 65 -42.97 -0.37 37.24
N TRP A 66 -42.51 0.89 37.41
CA TRP A 66 -41.89 1.46 38.64
C TRP A 66 -42.84 1.63 39.85
N SER A 67 -42.40 1.41 41.12
CA SER A 67 -42.02 2.44 42.15
C SER A 67 -42.27 1.88 43.59
N VAL A 68 -41.81 2.35 44.77
CA VAL A 68 -40.75 3.30 45.27
C VAL A 68 -40.55 3.07 46.80
N ASP A 69 -39.34 3.31 47.36
CA ASP A 69 -38.91 3.36 48.80
C ASP A 69 -39.25 2.17 49.76
N THR A 70 -38.43 1.76 50.74
CA THR A 70 -37.36 2.42 51.53
C THR A 70 -36.29 1.38 51.98
N ARG A 71 -35.03 1.77 52.23
CA ARG A 71 -33.94 0.85 52.68
C ARG A 71 -34.04 0.46 54.18
N PRO A 72 -33.50 -0.71 54.60
CA PRO A 72 -32.09 -0.72 55.06
C PRO A 72 -31.23 -1.96 54.66
N ALA A 73 -29.93 -1.70 54.53
CA ALA A 73 -28.78 -2.60 54.74
C ALA A 73 -28.62 -3.95 53.96
N PHE A 74 -27.60 -3.94 53.10
CA PHE A 74 -26.60 -5.02 52.89
C PHE A 74 -27.02 -6.33 52.18
N ALA A 75 -26.93 -6.33 50.84
CA ALA A 75 -26.62 -7.50 50.02
C ALA A 75 -25.71 -7.08 48.85
N ALA A 76 -24.71 -7.91 48.51
CA ALA A 76 -23.67 -7.57 47.53
C ALA A 76 -24.00 -8.10 46.13
N GLU A 77 -24.89 -7.40 45.42
CA GLU A 77 -25.24 -7.66 44.01
C GLU A 77 -25.12 -6.35 43.20
N ASP A 78 -24.54 -6.33 42.00
CA ASP A 78 -23.45 -7.14 41.46
C ASP A 78 -22.54 -6.14 40.73
N GLN A 79 -21.35 -5.86 41.28
CA GLN A 79 -20.50 -4.82 40.71
C GLN A 79 -19.98 -5.20 39.31
N LEU A 80 -19.90 -6.49 38.96
CA LEU A 80 -19.43 -6.93 37.66
C LEU A 80 -20.46 -6.74 36.54
N THR A 81 -21.77 -6.77 36.82
CA THR A 81 -22.79 -6.51 35.78
C THR A 81 -22.68 -5.10 35.21
N HIS A 82 -22.27 -4.10 35.99
CA HIS A 82 -22.02 -2.75 35.50
C HIS A 82 -20.92 -2.73 34.42
N TYR A 83 -19.74 -3.30 34.71
CA TYR A 83 -18.62 -3.35 33.77
C TYR A 83 -18.88 -4.26 32.56
N ARG A 84 -19.59 -5.38 32.74
CA ARG A 84 -20.07 -6.23 31.64
C ARG A 84 -21.04 -5.47 30.72
N THR A 85 -21.85 -4.57 31.27
CA THR A 85 -22.75 -3.70 30.48
C THR A 85 -21.98 -2.61 29.73
N MET A 86 -20.95 -2.00 30.33
CA MET A 86 -20.07 -1.04 29.64
C MET A 86 -19.41 -1.64 28.39
N LEU A 87 -18.94 -2.89 28.49
CA LEU A 87 -18.40 -3.63 27.34
C LEU A 87 -19.48 -3.91 26.27
N LYS A 88 -20.72 -4.21 26.69
CA LYS A 88 -21.84 -4.49 25.79
C LYS A 88 -22.34 -3.26 25.03
N VAL A 89 -22.13 -2.05 25.55
CA VAL A 89 -22.44 -0.78 24.86
C VAL A 89 -21.24 -0.20 24.08
N GLY A 90 -20.17 -0.99 23.88
CA GLY A 90 -19.05 -0.63 23.00
C GLY A 90 -17.90 0.15 23.65
N VAL A 91 -17.84 0.28 24.98
CA VAL A 91 -16.70 0.91 25.64
C VAL A 91 -15.46 0.00 25.52
N PRO A 92 -14.29 0.50 25.07
CA PRO A 92 -13.09 -0.33 24.91
C PRO A 92 -12.66 -1.02 26.20
N ARG A 93 -12.41 -2.33 26.12
CA ARG A 93 -12.04 -3.19 27.27
C ARG A 93 -10.92 -2.63 28.16
N PRO A 94 -9.81 -2.05 27.63
CA PRO A 94 -8.77 -1.45 28.47
C PRO A 94 -9.21 -0.23 29.28
N ALA A 95 -10.29 0.47 28.89
CA ALA A 95 -10.85 1.57 29.68
C ALA A 95 -11.72 1.03 30.83
N VAL A 96 -12.51 -0.02 30.56
CA VAL A 96 -13.32 -0.72 31.58
C VAL A 96 -12.42 -1.37 32.63
N GLU A 97 -11.34 -2.04 32.23
CA GLU A 97 -10.39 -2.68 33.16
C GLU A 97 -9.65 -1.67 34.05
N ARG A 98 -9.30 -0.48 33.53
CA ARG A 98 -8.78 0.63 34.36
C ARG A 98 -9.82 1.16 35.34
N GLN A 99 -11.08 1.25 34.94
CA GLN A 99 -12.18 1.68 35.81
C GLN A 99 -12.42 0.66 36.94
N MET A 100 -12.34 -0.64 36.64
CA MET A 100 -12.41 -1.73 37.64
C MET A 100 -11.26 -1.64 38.64
N LEU A 101 -10.01 -1.51 38.17
CA LEU A 101 -8.84 -1.36 39.02
C LEU A 101 -8.91 -0.10 39.91
N LYS A 102 -9.39 1.03 39.38
CA LYS A 102 -9.61 2.27 40.14
C LYS A 102 -10.66 2.11 41.24
N ASN A 103 -11.62 1.22 41.04
CA ASN A 103 -12.68 0.89 42.00
C ASN A 103 -12.35 -0.36 42.85
N GLY A 104 -11.11 -0.86 42.81
CA GLY A 104 -10.62 -1.96 43.66
C GLY A 104 -11.01 -3.37 43.22
N ILE A 105 -11.56 -3.55 42.02
CA ILE A 105 -12.08 -4.83 41.52
C ILE A 105 -11.06 -5.45 40.56
N ASN A 106 -10.76 -6.74 40.74
CA ASN A 106 -9.80 -7.45 39.91
C ASN A 106 -10.39 -7.76 38.51
N PRO A 107 -9.80 -7.27 37.40
CA PRO A 107 -10.32 -7.53 36.05
C PRO A 107 -10.33 -9.02 35.65
N ALA A 108 -9.62 -9.89 36.38
CA ALA A 108 -9.67 -11.34 36.18
C ALA A 108 -11.07 -11.95 36.39
N GLU A 109 -11.89 -11.38 37.28
CA GLU A 109 -13.23 -11.86 37.62
C GLU A 109 -14.27 -11.64 36.50
N LEU A 110 -13.91 -10.86 35.47
CA LEU A 110 -14.77 -10.67 34.31
C LEU A 110 -14.95 -11.96 33.49
N ASN A 111 -14.06 -12.94 33.68
CA ASN A 111 -14.14 -14.28 33.10
C ASN A 111 -14.87 -15.23 34.09
N GLY A 112 -15.76 -16.11 33.58
CA GLY A 112 -16.68 -16.91 34.38
C GLY A 112 -16.05 -17.96 35.33
N PRO A 113 -16.85 -18.59 36.21
CA PRO A 113 -16.35 -19.31 37.39
C PRO A 113 -15.66 -20.65 37.07
N ASN A 114 -14.49 -20.86 37.66
CA ASN A 114 -13.85 -22.17 37.77
C ASN A 114 -14.32 -22.90 39.04
N LEU A 115 -14.66 -24.18 38.92
CA LEU A 115 -15.10 -25.04 40.02
C LEU A 115 -13.91 -25.47 40.93
N LYS A 116 -14.18 -25.62 42.23
CA LYS A 116 -13.19 -25.93 43.28
C LYS A 116 -13.14 -27.42 43.65
N GLY A 117 -11.99 -27.86 44.16
CA GLY A 117 -11.85 -28.99 45.11
C GLY A 117 -10.59 -29.86 44.87
N ASN A 118 -9.90 -30.40 45.89
CA ASN A 118 -10.03 -30.19 47.34
C ASN A 118 -8.83 -30.83 48.12
N ILE A 119 -8.46 -30.27 49.30
CA ILE A 119 -7.79 -30.94 50.47
C ILE A 119 -6.30 -31.37 50.25
N CYS A 120 -5.32 -31.35 51.18
CA CYS A 120 -5.25 -31.30 52.67
C CYS A 120 -4.01 -30.51 53.21
N ILE A 121 -3.89 -30.33 54.54
CA ILE A 121 -2.73 -29.71 55.24
C ILE A 121 -2.19 -30.64 56.36
N GLU A 122 -0.89 -30.50 56.69
CA GLU A 122 -0.10 -31.01 57.85
C GLU A 122 0.77 -32.26 57.58
N LYS A 123 2.13 -32.22 57.64
CA LYS A 123 3.02 -31.67 58.70
C LYS A 123 4.43 -31.29 58.17
N CYS A 124 5.12 -30.41 58.89
CA CYS A 124 6.55 -30.09 58.73
C CYS A 124 7.44 -31.20 59.34
N PRO A 125 8.73 -31.36 58.97
CA PRO A 125 9.78 -30.39 59.31
C PRO A 125 10.64 -29.92 58.12
N GLN A 126 11.41 -28.86 58.35
CA GLN A 126 12.27 -28.21 57.37
C GLN A 126 13.54 -29.01 57.05
N THR A 127 13.93 -29.02 55.78
CA THR A 127 15.34 -29.10 55.35
C THR A 127 15.50 -28.24 54.10
N GLU A 128 16.63 -27.55 53.98
CA GLU A 128 16.88 -26.50 52.99
C GLU A 128 17.14 -27.07 51.58
N SER A 129 16.64 -26.40 50.54
CA SER A 129 17.12 -26.60 49.16
C SER A 129 16.87 -25.34 48.31
N ASP A 130 17.89 -24.91 47.57
CA ASP A 130 17.93 -23.62 46.87
C ASP A 130 16.84 -23.41 45.80
N ALA A 131 16.36 -22.17 45.70
CA ALA A 131 15.43 -21.76 44.67
C ALA A 131 16.17 -21.46 43.35
N VAL A 132 15.99 -22.32 42.34
CA VAL A 132 16.43 -22.03 40.97
C VAL A 132 15.58 -20.90 40.38
N VAL A 133 16.21 -19.75 40.11
CA VAL A 133 15.56 -18.61 39.47
C VAL A 133 15.38 -18.88 37.98
N VAL A 134 14.13 -18.87 37.50
CA VAL A 134 13.83 -18.92 36.06
C VAL A 134 14.00 -17.52 35.48
N ALA A 135 15.03 -17.33 34.65
CA ALA A 135 15.31 -16.06 33.98
C ALA A 135 14.15 -15.62 33.07
N LYS A 136 13.79 -14.33 33.14
CA LYS A 136 12.69 -13.74 32.36
C LYS A 136 13.26 -13.02 31.14
N THR A 137 13.20 -13.66 29.98
CA THR A 137 13.73 -13.10 28.73
C THR A 137 12.83 -12.00 28.16
N MET A 138 13.45 -10.93 27.66
CA MET A 138 12.79 -9.87 26.90
C MET A 138 13.23 -9.94 25.43
N ARG A 139 12.32 -9.65 24.49
CA ARG A 139 12.56 -9.82 23.05
C ARG A 139 12.06 -8.62 22.25
N ARG A 140 12.85 -8.15 21.28
CA ARG A 140 12.48 -7.07 20.35
C ARG A 140 11.84 -7.68 19.09
N ARG A 141 10.51 -7.51 18.95
CA ARG A 141 9.71 -8.16 17.89
C ARG A 141 9.58 -7.29 16.62
N TRP A 142 9.51 -7.94 15.46
CA TRP A 142 9.01 -7.32 14.23
C TRP A 142 7.49 -7.36 14.24
N HIS A 143 6.87 -6.18 14.22
CA HIS A 143 5.42 -6.04 14.06
C HIS A 143 5.06 -6.06 12.57
N TRP A 144 4.90 -7.27 12.04
CA TRP A 144 4.31 -7.52 10.73
C TRP A 144 2.80 -7.76 10.80
N ASN A 145 2.12 -7.63 9.67
CA ASN A 145 0.72 -8.06 9.52
C ASN A 145 0.70 -9.39 8.77
N GLU A 146 -0.12 -10.34 9.22
CA GLU A 146 -0.34 -11.62 8.52
C GLU A 146 -1.12 -11.36 7.22
N ALA A 147 -0.79 -12.09 6.15
CA ALA A 147 -1.56 -12.02 4.91
C ALA A 147 -2.91 -12.74 5.09
N LEU A 148 -3.90 -12.52 4.23
CA LEU A 148 -5.25 -13.06 4.47
C LEU A 148 -5.22 -14.59 4.43
N LYS A 149 -5.87 -15.26 5.39
CA LYS A 149 -6.08 -16.72 5.28
C LYS A 149 -7.04 -16.97 4.13
N PRO A 150 -6.65 -17.70 3.07
CA PRO A 150 -7.57 -18.05 2.00
C PRO A 150 -8.63 -19.01 2.53
N ASP A 151 -9.84 -18.90 2.00
CA ASP A 151 -10.86 -19.93 2.14
C ASP A 151 -10.37 -21.18 1.41
N GLU A 152 -10.32 -22.35 2.07
CA GLU A 152 -9.64 -23.56 1.55
C GLU A 152 -10.18 -24.01 0.18
N ALA A 153 -11.43 -23.63 -0.14
CA ALA A 153 -12.10 -23.92 -1.41
C ALA A 153 -11.56 -23.13 -2.63
N ALA A 154 -10.77 -22.07 -2.44
CA ALA A 154 -10.40 -21.12 -3.51
C ALA A 154 -9.00 -21.32 -4.12
N LEU A 155 -8.26 -22.37 -3.75
CA LEU A 155 -6.93 -22.63 -4.32
C LEU A 155 -7.01 -23.08 -5.80
N THR A 156 -6.75 -22.16 -6.72
CA THR A 156 -6.30 -22.50 -8.07
C THR A 156 -4.91 -23.16 -8.01
N LYS A 157 -4.58 -24.00 -9.00
CA LYS A 157 -3.44 -24.95 -8.94
C LYS A 157 -2.03 -24.33 -8.94
N GLU A 158 -1.86 -23.01 -8.95
CA GLU A 158 -0.54 -22.36 -8.82
C GLU A 158 -0.14 -22.25 -7.34
N LYS A 159 1.01 -22.85 -6.97
CA LYS A 159 1.54 -22.80 -5.59
C LYS A 159 2.04 -21.39 -5.27
N SER A 160 1.33 -20.65 -4.42
CA SER A 160 1.71 -19.32 -3.92
C SER A 160 3.16 -19.28 -3.39
N VAL A 161 3.75 -18.09 -3.30
CA VAL A 161 5.13 -17.91 -2.84
C VAL A 161 5.38 -18.56 -1.46
N TRP A 162 4.35 -18.62 -0.62
CA TRP A 162 4.41 -19.14 0.75
C TRP A 162 4.33 -20.67 0.82
N THR A 163 3.55 -21.29 -0.07
CA THR A 163 3.26 -22.73 -0.11
C THR A 163 4.30 -23.57 -0.85
N GLN A 164 5.28 -22.94 -1.51
CA GLN A 164 6.35 -23.64 -2.23
C GLN A 164 7.38 -24.37 -1.34
N CYS A 165 7.35 -24.21 -0.02
CA CYS A 165 8.23 -24.92 0.91
C CYS A 165 7.48 -25.41 2.15
N ARG A 166 7.88 -26.57 2.68
CA ARG A 166 7.27 -27.14 3.90
C ARG A 166 7.68 -26.37 5.15
N LYS A 167 6.83 -26.43 6.18
CA LYS A 167 7.05 -25.80 7.49
C LYS A 167 8.29 -26.40 8.18
N GLU A 168 8.47 -27.72 8.09
CA GLU A 168 9.64 -28.43 8.67
C GLU A 168 11.00 -27.88 8.18
N ASP A 169 11.06 -27.33 6.97
CA ASP A 169 12.31 -26.86 6.37
C ASP A 169 12.68 -25.40 6.75
N ALA A 170 11.79 -24.65 7.43
CA ALA A 170 12.04 -23.24 7.77
C ALA A 170 13.27 -23.04 8.67
N GLN A 171 13.40 -23.88 9.70
CA GLN A 171 14.57 -23.89 10.59
C GLN A 171 15.83 -24.46 9.94
N ARG A 172 15.75 -24.99 8.71
CA ARG A 172 16.90 -25.52 7.95
C ARG A 172 17.41 -24.55 6.88
N ARG A 173 16.63 -23.52 6.52
CA ARG A 173 16.99 -22.48 5.53
C ARG A 173 17.77 -21.31 6.12
N VAL A 174 17.80 -21.17 7.44
CA VAL A 174 18.67 -20.23 8.16
C VAL A 174 19.75 -21.06 8.83
N SER A 175 21.02 -20.85 8.52
CA SER A 175 22.11 -21.63 9.09
C SER A 175 22.18 -21.49 10.63
N VAL A 176 22.65 -22.52 11.34
CA VAL A 176 22.70 -22.54 12.82
C VAL A 176 23.52 -21.36 13.38
N LEU A 177 24.55 -20.92 12.66
CA LEU A 177 25.33 -19.71 12.99
C LEU A 177 24.49 -18.43 12.88
N SER A 178 23.74 -18.27 11.78
CA SER A 178 22.78 -17.17 11.64
C SER A 178 21.70 -17.19 12.73
N GLN A 179 21.23 -18.38 13.13
CA GLN A 179 20.23 -18.52 14.21
C GLN A 179 20.76 -18.03 15.57
N ALA A 180 21.97 -18.46 15.95
CA ALA A 180 22.62 -18.01 17.18
C ALA A 180 22.81 -16.49 17.20
N ARG A 181 23.23 -15.90 16.06
CA ARG A 181 23.42 -14.44 15.95
C ARG A 181 22.11 -13.65 16.04
N ILE A 182 21.01 -14.18 15.49
CA ILE A 182 19.68 -13.54 15.61
C ILE A 182 19.19 -13.60 17.06
N HIS A 183 19.44 -14.70 17.78
CA HIS A 183 19.13 -14.80 19.21
C HIS A 183 19.91 -13.75 20.03
N GLU A 184 21.23 -13.63 19.81
CA GLU A 184 22.10 -12.66 20.48
C GLU A 184 21.67 -11.19 20.27
N LEU A 185 21.17 -10.84 19.08
CA LEU A 185 20.77 -9.46 18.75
C LEU A 185 19.38 -9.09 19.30
N PHE A 186 18.43 -10.02 19.27
CA PHE A 186 17.00 -9.71 19.50
C PHE A 186 16.43 -10.26 20.82
N VAL A 187 17.24 -10.96 21.64
CA VAL A 187 16.88 -11.47 22.98
C VAL A 187 17.81 -10.88 24.04
N LYS A 188 17.27 -10.51 25.21
CA LYS A 188 18.04 -10.07 26.38
C LYS A 188 17.43 -10.66 27.66
N GLU A 189 18.28 -11.17 28.55
CA GLU A 189 17.89 -11.52 29.92
C GLU A 189 17.86 -10.26 30.80
N ILE A 190 16.83 -10.14 31.64
CA ILE A 190 16.60 -8.95 32.47
C ILE A 190 17.26 -9.13 33.84
N ASP A 191 18.25 -8.29 34.13
CA ASP A 191 18.51 -7.82 35.50
C ASP A 191 17.88 -6.43 35.69
N ASN A 192 17.31 -6.20 36.87
CA ASN A 192 16.51 -5.01 37.19
C ASN A 192 17.36 -3.91 37.85
N SER A 193 17.70 -2.86 37.09
CA SER A 193 17.85 -1.50 37.65
C SER A 193 17.89 -0.43 36.55
N GLU A 194 17.00 0.54 36.64
CA GLU A 194 17.26 2.00 36.71
C GLU A 194 16.01 2.82 36.31
N THR A 195 15.89 4.03 36.85
CA THR A 195 14.68 4.87 36.87
C THR A 195 14.88 6.22 36.19
N ASP A 196 13.81 6.75 35.59
CA ASP A 196 13.78 8.03 34.86
C ASP A 196 13.85 9.28 35.78
N GLU A 197 14.29 10.40 35.20
CA GLU A 197 13.96 11.76 35.66
C GLU A 197 13.23 12.59 34.57
N ARG A 198 12.54 13.67 34.98
CA ARG A 198 11.59 14.47 34.18
C ARG A 198 12.09 15.91 33.96
N ASP A 199 11.54 16.62 32.96
CA ASP A 199 10.73 17.86 33.12
C ASP A 199 10.27 18.44 31.74
N SER A 200 9.00 18.83 31.52
CA SER A 200 8.29 20.12 31.79
C SER A 200 8.60 21.24 30.75
N LEU A 201 7.71 22.16 30.31
CA LEU A 201 6.24 22.42 30.45
C LEU A 201 5.76 23.51 29.43
N ALA A 202 4.45 23.59 29.12
CA ALA A 202 3.64 24.76 28.59
C ALA A 202 4.02 25.47 27.23
N SER A 203 3.13 25.68 26.23
CA SER A 203 1.94 26.60 26.07
C SER A 203 2.33 28.05 25.60
N SER A 204 1.59 28.86 24.78
CA SER A 204 0.23 28.85 24.18
C SER A 204 0.06 29.94 23.04
N THR A 205 -1.09 29.97 22.31
CA THR A 205 -1.75 31.13 21.59
C THR A 205 -1.04 31.80 20.37
N SER A 206 -1.67 32.46 19.37
CA SER A 206 -3.08 32.67 18.91
C SER A 206 -3.13 33.31 17.47
N ASP A 207 -4.32 33.47 16.86
CA ASP A 207 -4.60 33.91 15.47
C ASP A 207 -4.58 35.44 15.16
N THR A 208 -4.40 35.84 13.87
CA THR A 208 -5.32 36.65 13.00
C THR A 208 -4.68 37.51 11.86
N ASP A 209 -4.95 37.12 10.60
CA ASP A 209 -5.63 37.84 9.48
C ASP A 209 -5.25 39.23 8.83
N LEU A 210 -5.27 39.21 7.46
CA LEU A 210 -5.81 40.18 6.43
C LEU A 210 -5.00 41.36 5.77
N PHE A 211 -4.95 41.31 4.40
CA PHE A 211 -4.87 42.35 3.31
C PHE A 211 -3.73 43.40 3.25
N VAL A 212 -3.22 43.85 2.07
CA VAL A 212 -3.84 44.65 0.97
C VAL A 212 -3.03 44.55 -0.35
N ALA A 213 -3.64 44.87 -1.50
CA ALA A 213 -3.01 44.92 -2.85
C ALA A 213 -2.81 46.36 -3.39
N THR A 214 -2.04 46.53 -4.48
CA THR A 214 -1.74 47.85 -5.11
C THR A 214 -1.86 47.80 -6.64
N GLU A 215 -2.51 48.80 -7.24
CA GLU A 215 -2.62 49.03 -8.70
C GLU A 215 -1.74 50.19 -9.19
N HIS A 216 -1.39 50.24 -10.49
CA HIS A 216 -1.05 51.49 -11.20
C HIS A 216 -1.25 51.36 -12.74
N PRO A 217 -1.42 52.48 -13.50
CA PRO A 217 -2.31 52.52 -14.67
C PRO A 217 -1.72 53.09 -16.00
N PHE A 218 -2.60 53.18 -17.01
CA PHE A 218 -2.70 54.17 -18.13
C PHE A 218 -2.66 53.64 -19.58
N PRO A 219 -3.66 53.99 -20.43
CA PRO A 219 -3.69 53.68 -21.87
C PRO A 219 -3.40 54.88 -22.78
N SER A 220 -3.08 54.62 -24.06
CA SER A 220 -3.03 55.65 -25.12
C SER A 220 -4.08 55.39 -26.21
N ALA A 221 -4.72 56.47 -26.69
CA ALA A 221 -5.89 56.39 -27.54
C ALA A 221 -5.61 55.85 -28.95
N ARG A 222 -6.48 54.94 -29.40
CA ARG A 222 -6.75 54.62 -30.81
C ARG A 222 -8.27 54.52 -30.95
N THR A 223 -8.80 54.84 -32.14
CA THR A 223 -10.23 54.75 -32.51
C THR A 223 -10.94 53.62 -31.76
N GLU A 224 -11.85 53.99 -30.86
CA GLU A 224 -12.28 53.12 -29.76
C GLU A 224 -13.22 52.03 -30.26
N LYS A 225 -12.63 50.91 -30.69
CA LYS A 225 -13.36 49.67 -30.97
C LYS A 225 -14.07 49.20 -29.71
N VAL A 226 -15.34 48.86 -29.84
CA VAL A 226 -16.19 48.36 -28.75
C VAL A 226 -15.64 47.02 -28.25
N ARG A 227 -15.22 47.01 -26.97
CA ARG A 227 -14.69 45.82 -26.30
C ARG A 227 -15.67 45.34 -25.23
N VAL A 228 -16.21 44.14 -25.45
CA VAL A 228 -17.05 43.44 -24.47
C VAL A 228 -16.18 42.57 -23.57
N MET A 229 -15.13 41.95 -24.12
CA MET A 229 -14.23 41.06 -23.39
C MET A 229 -13.15 41.88 -22.68
N LYS A 230 -13.28 42.01 -21.36
CA LYS A 230 -12.41 42.88 -20.54
C LYS A 230 -11.21 42.14 -19.93
N GLY A 231 -10.18 42.91 -19.57
CA GLY A 231 -9.00 42.43 -18.85
C GLY A 231 -8.25 41.28 -19.53
N THR A 232 -7.76 40.34 -18.72
CA THR A 232 -6.98 39.17 -19.15
C THR A 232 -7.73 38.30 -20.16
N LYS A 233 -9.06 38.20 -20.04
CA LYS A 233 -9.92 37.38 -20.90
C LYS A 233 -9.90 37.85 -22.36
N GLY A 234 -10.20 39.13 -22.58
CA GLY A 234 -10.11 39.75 -23.91
C GLY A 234 -8.68 39.76 -24.45
N THR A 235 -7.69 39.98 -23.59
CA THR A 235 -6.27 40.00 -23.99
C THR A 235 -5.80 38.63 -24.49
N ASN A 236 -6.14 37.55 -23.78
CA ASN A 236 -5.78 36.18 -24.17
C ASN A 236 -6.49 35.74 -25.45
N LEU A 237 -7.77 36.08 -25.62
CA LEU A 237 -8.49 35.81 -26.87
C LEU A 237 -7.92 36.63 -28.04
N GLU A 238 -7.57 37.89 -27.84
CA GLU A 238 -6.93 38.73 -28.87
C GLU A 238 -5.58 38.14 -29.33
N PHE A 239 -4.80 37.50 -28.43
CA PHE A 239 -3.58 36.78 -28.83
C PHE A 239 -3.87 35.57 -29.73
N VAL A 240 -4.86 34.74 -29.39
CA VAL A 240 -5.33 33.62 -30.25
C VAL A 240 -5.76 34.16 -31.61
N VAL A 241 -6.65 35.16 -31.62
CA VAL A 241 -7.25 35.74 -32.82
C VAL A 241 -6.25 36.51 -33.69
N ARG A 242 -5.12 36.96 -33.11
CA ARG A 242 -4.00 37.57 -33.84
C ARG A 242 -3.10 36.51 -34.52
N ARG A 243 -3.05 35.28 -34.00
CA ARG A 243 -2.39 34.14 -34.67
C ARG A 243 -3.17 33.71 -35.92
N LEU A 244 -4.50 33.71 -35.85
CA LEU A 244 -5.37 33.38 -36.99
C LEU A 244 -5.13 34.30 -38.20
N LYS A 245 -4.71 33.70 -39.32
CA LYS A 245 -4.56 34.35 -40.64
C LYS A 245 -5.70 34.06 -41.60
N ILE A 246 -6.67 33.26 -41.15
CA ILE A 246 -7.82 32.77 -41.92
C ILE A 246 -9.07 33.57 -41.50
N PRO A 247 -10.01 33.90 -42.42
CA PRO A 247 -11.25 34.59 -42.07
C PRO A 247 -12.10 33.83 -41.05
N PHE A 248 -12.70 34.53 -40.09
CA PHE A 248 -13.45 33.89 -38.99
C PHE A 248 -14.67 33.07 -39.45
N ALA A 249 -15.26 33.40 -40.61
CA ALA A 249 -16.30 32.58 -41.24
C ALA A 249 -15.79 31.18 -41.61
N GLN A 250 -14.59 31.10 -42.18
CA GLN A 250 -13.95 29.82 -42.50
C GLN A 250 -13.56 29.09 -41.21
N VAL A 251 -13.06 29.80 -40.19
CA VAL A 251 -12.75 29.18 -38.88
C VAL A 251 -14.01 28.58 -38.23
N ALA A 252 -15.15 29.27 -38.30
CA ALA A 252 -16.43 28.74 -37.84
C ALA A 252 -16.85 27.48 -38.63
N LYS A 253 -16.71 27.49 -39.96
CA LYS A 253 -16.99 26.31 -40.80
C LYS A 253 -16.07 25.14 -40.44
N ASP A 254 -14.76 25.36 -40.34
CA ASP A 254 -13.78 24.30 -40.04
C ASP A 254 -13.96 23.70 -38.64
N ILE A 255 -14.41 24.49 -37.66
CA ILE A 255 -14.81 23.98 -36.34
C ILE A 255 -16.11 23.16 -36.46
N ASN A 256 -17.08 23.62 -37.27
CA ASN A 256 -18.36 22.92 -37.44
C ASN A 256 -18.19 21.50 -38.00
N ILE A 257 -17.21 21.30 -38.89
CA ILE A 257 -16.94 20.01 -39.58
C ILE A 257 -15.68 19.28 -39.07
N LEU A 258 -15.11 19.69 -37.92
CA LEU A 258 -13.96 19.04 -37.27
C LEU A 258 -12.66 19.01 -38.13
N THR A 259 -12.41 20.05 -38.92
CA THR A 259 -11.22 20.17 -39.81
C THR A 259 -10.24 21.28 -39.42
N ALA A 260 -10.51 22.06 -38.37
CA ALA A 260 -9.71 23.24 -37.96
C ALA A 260 -8.32 22.92 -37.33
N MET A 261 -7.54 22.03 -37.95
CA MET A 261 -6.26 21.50 -37.45
C MET A 261 -5.11 22.51 -37.38
N TYR A 262 -5.29 23.72 -37.91
CA TYR A 262 -4.32 24.82 -37.72
C TYR A 262 -4.43 25.48 -36.34
N LEU A 263 -5.56 25.34 -35.64
CA LEU A 263 -5.68 25.76 -34.25
C LEU A 263 -4.78 24.87 -33.40
N GLN A 264 -3.92 25.47 -32.57
CA GLN A 264 -3.11 24.68 -31.64
C GLN A 264 -3.97 24.24 -30.44
N ASP A 265 -3.57 23.16 -29.77
CA ASP A 265 -4.19 22.69 -28.53
C ASP A 265 -4.31 23.84 -27.50
N THR A 266 -3.27 24.66 -27.39
CA THR A 266 -3.20 25.85 -26.53
C THR A 266 -4.13 26.98 -26.96
N ASP A 267 -4.42 27.14 -28.26
CA ASP A 267 -5.44 28.06 -28.75
C ASP A 267 -6.83 27.60 -28.29
N ILE A 268 -7.14 26.31 -28.51
CA ILE A 268 -8.44 25.71 -28.17
C ILE A 268 -8.68 25.73 -26.66
N LYS A 269 -7.68 25.32 -25.86
CA LYS A 269 -7.69 25.42 -24.38
C LYS A 269 -7.94 26.85 -23.92
N THR A 270 -7.28 27.83 -24.54
CA THR A 270 -7.48 29.26 -24.22
C THR A 270 -8.90 29.71 -24.57
N MET A 271 -9.43 29.33 -25.73
CA MET A 271 -10.80 29.66 -26.15
C MET A 271 -11.86 29.06 -25.22
N LEU A 272 -11.68 27.81 -24.78
CA LEU A 272 -12.57 27.14 -23.83
C LEU A 272 -12.51 27.77 -22.44
N ALA A 273 -11.31 28.06 -21.92
CA ALA A 273 -11.13 28.70 -20.61
C ALA A 273 -11.62 30.16 -20.58
N MET A 274 -11.45 30.89 -21.69
CA MET A 274 -11.84 32.30 -21.84
C MET A 274 -13.22 32.47 -22.51
N TRP A 275 -14.06 31.43 -22.51
CA TRP A 275 -15.37 31.48 -23.17
C TRP A 275 -16.27 32.60 -22.59
N PRO A 276 -17.00 33.38 -23.42
CA PRO A 276 -17.87 34.44 -22.93
C PRO A 276 -18.97 33.90 -22.01
N SER A 277 -19.17 34.58 -20.88
CA SER A 277 -20.25 34.35 -19.92
C SER A 277 -21.61 34.69 -20.56
N VAL A 278 -22.71 34.21 -19.97
CA VAL A 278 -24.06 34.45 -20.51
C VAL A 278 -24.34 35.95 -20.66
N ALA A 279 -23.90 36.80 -19.73
CA ALA A 279 -24.05 38.25 -19.81
C ALA A 279 -23.22 38.87 -20.96
N GLU A 280 -21.94 38.48 -21.12
CA GLU A 280 -21.12 38.93 -22.25
C GLU A 280 -21.68 38.44 -23.61
N GLN A 281 -22.29 37.25 -23.63
CA GLN A 281 -22.95 36.69 -24.81
C GLN A 281 -24.18 37.51 -25.22
N VAL A 282 -25.07 37.83 -24.27
CA VAL A 282 -26.23 38.71 -24.51
C VAL A 282 -25.78 40.08 -25.04
N VAL A 283 -24.76 40.70 -24.44
CA VAL A 283 -24.22 41.99 -24.92
C VAL A 283 -23.64 41.89 -26.34
N LEU A 284 -23.07 40.76 -26.74
CA LEU A 284 -22.60 40.53 -28.11
C LEU A 284 -23.75 40.29 -29.11
N ASP A 285 -24.87 39.72 -28.66
CA ASP A 285 -26.05 39.42 -29.49
C ASP A 285 -26.97 40.64 -29.65
N GLU A 286 -27.06 41.49 -28.63
CA GLU A 286 -27.83 42.74 -28.62
C GLU A 286 -27.08 43.93 -29.26
N PHE A 287 -25.82 43.73 -29.68
CA PHE A 287 -25.02 44.79 -30.30
C PHE A 287 -25.59 45.23 -31.65
N SER A 288 -26.24 46.39 -31.66
CA SER A 288 -26.92 46.97 -32.83
C SER A 288 -26.05 47.87 -33.72
N GLY A 289 -24.76 48.01 -33.40
CA GLY A 289 -23.80 48.77 -34.21
C GLY A 289 -23.21 47.98 -35.37
N GLU A 290 -22.42 48.65 -36.22
CA GLU A 290 -21.69 47.97 -37.30
C GLU A 290 -20.66 46.96 -36.75
N PHE A 291 -20.62 45.77 -37.34
CA PHE A 291 -19.70 44.69 -36.94
C PHE A 291 -18.22 45.12 -36.94
N ASP A 292 -17.84 46.05 -37.81
CA ASP A 292 -16.47 46.57 -37.89
C ASP A 292 -16.05 47.48 -36.72
N LEU A 293 -17.02 47.97 -35.93
CA LEU A 293 -16.76 48.73 -34.70
C LEU A 293 -16.36 47.83 -33.52
N LEU A 294 -16.66 46.53 -33.58
CA LEU A 294 -16.24 45.58 -32.53
C LEU A 294 -14.72 45.38 -32.50
N GLY A 295 -14.19 45.04 -31.32
CA GLY A 295 -12.84 44.51 -31.16
C GLY A 295 -12.66 43.20 -31.95
N ARG A 296 -11.42 42.87 -32.32
CA ARG A 296 -11.15 41.73 -33.20
C ARG A 296 -11.51 40.41 -32.52
N CYS A 297 -11.29 40.29 -31.21
CA CYS A 297 -11.75 39.13 -30.43
C CYS A 297 -13.28 39.04 -30.32
N GLU A 298 -14.00 40.16 -30.22
CA GLU A 298 -15.47 40.21 -30.22
C GLU A 298 -16.05 39.79 -31.58
N GLN A 299 -15.49 40.29 -32.68
CA GLN A 299 -15.83 39.87 -34.05
C GLN A 299 -15.67 38.36 -34.24
N PHE A 300 -14.58 37.79 -33.71
CA PHE A 300 -14.34 36.36 -33.72
C PHE A 300 -15.40 35.60 -32.92
N LEU A 301 -15.70 36.02 -31.68
CA LEU A 301 -16.72 35.40 -30.84
C LEU A 301 -18.11 35.41 -31.48
N VAL A 302 -18.53 36.54 -32.07
CA VAL A 302 -19.81 36.66 -32.79
C VAL A 302 -19.88 35.70 -33.99
N MET A 303 -18.75 35.42 -34.65
CA MET A 303 -18.73 34.48 -35.78
C MET A 303 -18.72 33.01 -35.32
N ILE A 304 -17.91 32.63 -34.33
CA ILE A 304 -17.86 31.22 -33.89
C ILE A 304 -19.10 30.81 -33.09
N ARG A 305 -19.77 31.73 -32.37
CA ARG A 305 -20.99 31.42 -31.60
C ARG A 305 -22.20 31.07 -32.46
N LYS A 306 -22.16 31.34 -33.77
CA LYS A 306 -23.16 30.88 -34.75
C LYS A 306 -23.08 29.37 -35.02
N VAL A 307 -21.98 28.71 -34.65
CA VAL A 307 -21.81 27.26 -34.80
C VAL A 307 -22.59 26.55 -33.68
N PRO A 308 -23.51 25.62 -34.00
CA PRO A 308 -24.24 24.88 -32.98
C PRO A 308 -23.27 24.00 -32.17
N MET A 309 -23.45 23.99 -30.85
CA MET A 309 -22.59 23.24 -29.90
C MET A 309 -21.09 23.55 -30.06
N VAL A 310 -20.74 24.82 -30.35
CA VAL A 310 -19.35 25.23 -30.60
C VAL A 310 -18.37 24.88 -29.49
N LYS A 311 -18.79 24.90 -28.21
CA LYS A 311 -17.90 24.54 -27.09
C LYS A 311 -17.57 23.05 -27.12
N GLU A 312 -18.59 22.23 -27.35
CA GLU A 312 -18.51 20.79 -27.45
C GLU A 312 -17.71 20.37 -28.69
N LYS A 313 -17.92 21.04 -29.83
CA LYS A 313 -17.13 20.86 -31.06
C LYS A 313 -15.65 21.25 -30.85
N LEU A 314 -15.37 22.32 -30.10
CA LEU A 314 -13.99 22.68 -29.71
C LEU A 314 -13.37 21.64 -28.77
N GLN A 315 -14.11 21.08 -27.81
CA GLN A 315 -13.63 19.98 -26.96
C GLN A 315 -13.32 18.72 -27.79
N CYS A 316 -14.18 18.39 -28.77
CA CYS A 316 -13.95 17.27 -29.69
C CYS A 316 -12.72 17.52 -30.60
N LEU A 317 -12.51 18.75 -31.07
CA LEU A 317 -11.32 19.12 -31.85
C LEU A 317 -10.04 19.01 -31.03
N LEU A 318 -10.07 19.44 -29.76
CA LEU A 318 -8.94 19.26 -28.85
C LEU A 318 -8.64 17.77 -28.61
N LEU A 319 -9.67 16.96 -28.34
CA LEU A 319 -9.54 15.52 -28.23
C LEU A 319 -8.91 14.92 -29.50
N LYS A 320 -9.30 15.36 -30.69
CA LYS A 320 -8.74 14.85 -31.96
C LYS A 320 -7.25 15.12 -32.13
N GLN A 321 -6.74 16.18 -31.52
CA GLN A 321 -5.29 16.47 -31.51
C GLN A 321 -4.54 15.66 -30.44
N GLU A 322 -5.17 15.39 -29.29
CA GLU A 322 -4.52 14.77 -28.13
C GLU A 322 -4.73 13.24 -28.01
N LEU A 323 -5.75 12.68 -28.67
CA LEU A 323 -6.20 11.29 -28.49
C LEU A 323 -5.04 10.30 -28.60
N ARG A 324 -4.24 10.41 -29.66
CA ARG A 324 -3.17 9.46 -29.97
C ARG A 324 -2.07 9.46 -28.91
N SER A 325 -1.60 10.63 -28.48
CA SER A 325 -0.57 10.71 -27.44
C SER A 325 -1.12 10.26 -26.09
N ARG A 326 -2.30 10.75 -25.70
CA ARG A 326 -2.93 10.37 -24.43
C ARG A 326 -3.19 8.86 -24.32
N ALA A 327 -3.67 8.22 -25.38
CA ALA A 327 -3.91 6.78 -25.39
C ALA A 327 -2.61 5.96 -25.38
N GLU A 328 -1.59 6.39 -26.13
CA GLU A 328 -0.28 5.73 -26.17
C GLU A 328 0.46 5.86 -24.82
N ASP A 329 0.53 7.06 -24.25
CA ASP A 329 1.14 7.30 -22.93
C ASP A 329 0.45 6.46 -21.84
N LEU A 330 -0.88 6.44 -21.84
CA LEU A 330 -1.70 5.65 -20.93
C LEU A 330 -1.42 4.15 -21.09
N LYS A 331 -1.40 3.65 -22.33
CA LYS A 331 -1.07 2.24 -22.63
C LYS A 331 0.33 1.87 -22.17
N GLN A 332 1.34 2.68 -22.47
CA GLN A 332 2.74 2.42 -22.07
C GLN A 332 2.90 2.34 -20.55
N LEU A 333 2.19 3.18 -19.78
CA LEU A 333 2.20 3.14 -18.31
C LEU A 333 1.49 1.89 -17.75
N VAL A 334 0.33 1.52 -18.33
CA VAL A 334 -0.39 0.29 -17.97
C VAL A 334 0.44 -0.96 -18.29
N ASP A 335 1.09 -1.02 -19.46
CA ASP A 335 1.97 -2.10 -19.87
C ASP A 335 3.27 -2.15 -19.03
N LEU A 336 3.76 -1.00 -18.56
CA LEU A 336 4.89 -0.94 -17.62
C LEU A 336 4.53 -1.57 -16.26
N VAL A 337 3.38 -1.20 -15.68
CA VAL A 337 2.89 -1.82 -14.44
C VAL A 337 2.67 -3.32 -14.65
N THR A 338 2.03 -3.72 -15.74
CA THR A 338 1.81 -5.13 -16.12
C THR A 338 3.11 -5.93 -16.18
N ARG A 339 4.14 -5.40 -16.85
CA ARG A 339 5.47 -6.06 -16.92
C ARG A 339 6.16 -6.10 -15.56
N ALA A 340 6.08 -5.04 -14.75
CA ALA A 340 6.65 -5.03 -13.40
C ALA A 340 6.00 -6.09 -12.49
N LEU A 341 4.67 -6.23 -12.50
CA LEU A 341 3.96 -7.27 -11.73
C LEU A 341 4.41 -8.68 -12.13
N ASN A 342 4.46 -8.96 -13.44
CA ASN A 342 4.87 -10.25 -13.96
C ASN A 342 6.34 -10.55 -13.62
N GLN A 343 7.21 -9.54 -13.73
CA GLN A 343 8.61 -9.64 -13.33
C GLN A 343 8.74 -10.01 -11.82
N ILE A 344 8.04 -9.29 -10.93
CA ILE A 344 8.04 -9.56 -9.49
C ILE A 344 7.54 -10.97 -9.17
N CYS A 345 6.49 -11.45 -9.84
CA CYS A 345 5.95 -12.79 -9.61
C CYS A 345 6.87 -13.91 -10.15
N SER A 346 7.61 -13.63 -11.22
CA SER A 346 8.53 -14.59 -11.84
C SER A 346 9.94 -14.64 -11.21
N SER A 347 10.34 -13.61 -10.45
CA SER A 347 11.68 -13.52 -9.86
C SER A 347 11.91 -14.62 -8.81
N ALA A 348 12.82 -15.54 -9.15
CA ALA A 348 13.21 -16.63 -8.27
C ALA A 348 13.99 -16.12 -7.05
N LYS A 349 14.83 -15.08 -7.20
CA LYS A 349 15.55 -14.48 -6.08
C LYS A 349 14.60 -13.70 -5.17
N PHE A 350 13.72 -12.85 -5.69
CA PHE A 350 12.78 -12.09 -4.85
C PHE A 350 11.84 -13.04 -4.07
N GLY A 351 11.29 -14.06 -4.74
CA GLY A 351 10.48 -15.08 -4.08
C GLY A 351 11.23 -15.89 -3.02
N ARG A 352 12.56 -16.02 -3.10
CA ARG A 352 13.40 -16.60 -2.03
C ARG A 352 13.67 -15.59 -0.91
N VAL A 353 14.01 -14.34 -1.24
CA VAL A 353 14.26 -13.24 -0.28
C VAL A 353 13.04 -13.02 0.62
N ILE A 354 11.83 -12.96 0.07
CA ILE A 354 10.59 -12.78 0.85
C ILE A 354 10.32 -13.97 1.78
N ARG A 355 10.55 -15.22 1.33
CA ARG A 355 10.46 -16.41 2.22
C ARG A 355 11.53 -16.39 3.31
N LEU A 356 12.76 -16.01 2.98
CA LEU A 356 13.86 -15.93 3.94
C LEU A 356 13.59 -14.83 4.99
N LEU A 357 13.00 -13.71 4.58
CA LEU A 357 12.56 -12.64 5.48
C LEU A 357 11.43 -13.09 6.41
N ARG A 358 10.50 -13.90 5.91
CA ARG A 358 9.49 -14.57 6.76
C ARG A 358 10.15 -15.50 7.79
N ASP A 359 11.10 -16.33 7.36
CA ASP A 359 11.74 -17.29 8.26
C ASP A 359 12.60 -16.55 9.32
N PHE A 360 13.29 -15.47 8.92
CA PHE A 360 13.98 -14.52 9.82
C PHE A 360 13.01 -13.88 10.82
N GLY A 361 11.87 -13.36 10.37
CA GLY A 361 10.89 -12.70 11.23
C GLY A 361 10.27 -13.63 12.28
N ASN A 362 9.93 -14.86 11.90
CA ASN A 362 9.43 -15.87 12.85
C ASN A 362 10.48 -16.19 13.92
N LEU A 363 11.76 -16.28 13.53
CA LEU A 363 12.89 -16.49 14.44
C LEU A 363 13.19 -15.28 15.33
N ALA A 364 13.07 -14.06 14.81
CA ALA A 364 13.17 -12.82 15.59
C ALA A 364 11.96 -12.64 16.55
N ASN A 365 10.83 -13.25 16.24
CA ASN A 365 9.60 -13.22 17.05
C ASN A 365 9.39 -14.45 17.95
N GLU A 366 10.26 -15.48 17.92
CA GLU A 366 10.11 -16.74 18.69
C GLU A 366 8.85 -17.54 18.30
N GLU A 367 8.27 -17.25 17.14
CA GLU A 367 7.02 -17.82 16.61
C GLU A 367 7.31 -19.20 15.96
N HIS A 368 7.79 -20.18 16.74
CA HIS A 368 8.35 -21.43 16.19
C HIS A 368 7.37 -22.60 16.00
N VAL A 369 6.44 -22.81 16.94
CA VAL A 369 5.59 -24.01 16.96
C VAL A 369 4.10 -23.64 16.86
N THR A 370 3.60 -22.94 17.87
CA THR A 370 2.18 -22.57 18.04
C THR A 370 1.79 -21.27 17.34
N ASN A 371 2.69 -20.28 17.29
CA ASN A 371 2.41 -18.94 16.77
C ASN A 371 3.06 -18.65 15.40
N PHE A 372 3.64 -19.67 14.73
CA PHE A 372 4.34 -19.51 13.44
C PHE A 372 3.43 -18.92 12.37
N ARG A 373 3.86 -17.83 11.74
CA ARG A 373 3.14 -17.22 10.61
C ARG A 373 3.67 -17.73 9.28
N ALA A 374 2.77 -18.31 8.51
CA ALA A 374 3.04 -18.83 7.18
C ALA A 374 3.29 -17.73 6.14
N THR A 375 2.75 -16.53 6.38
CA THR A 375 2.73 -15.38 5.47
C THR A 375 2.95 -14.07 6.23
N PHE A 376 3.35 -13.02 5.53
CA PHE A 376 3.26 -11.64 6.01
C PHE A 376 2.94 -10.70 4.84
N SER A 377 2.17 -9.63 5.07
CA SER A 377 1.88 -8.62 4.05
C SER A 377 3.11 -7.77 3.75
N LEU A 378 3.38 -7.55 2.46
CA LEU A 378 4.50 -6.76 1.92
C LEU A 378 4.51 -5.31 2.43
N GLN A 379 3.39 -4.78 2.94
CA GLN A 379 3.40 -3.50 3.65
C GLN A 379 4.34 -3.49 4.86
N SER A 380 4.55 -4.66 5.49
CA SER A 380 5.49 -4.83 6.61
C SER A 380 6.95 -4.58 6.22
N LEU A 381 7.29 -4.63 4.92
CA LEU A 381 8.64 -4.26 4.44
C LEU A 381 9.03 -2.83 4.84
N LEU A 382 8.04 -1.93 4.95
CA LEU A 382 8.26 -0.55 5.37
C LEU A 382 8.66 -0.43 6.85
N SER A 383 8.33 -1.40 7.71
CA SER A 383 8.59 -1.35 9.16
C SER A 383 9.92 -1.98 9.59
N LEU A 384 10.69 -2.57 8.66
CA LEU A 384 11.98 -3.24 8.95
C LEU A 384 13.02 -2.36 9.65
N ASN A 385 12.93 -1.04 9.45
CA ASN A 385 13.81 -0.05 10.07
C ASN A 385 13.37 0.39 11.48
N HIS A 386 12.12 0.13 11.87
CA HIS A 386 11.54 0.69 13.09
C HIS A 386 11.98 -0.06 14.36
N THR A 387 12.09 -1.39 14.29
CA THR A 387 12.56 -2.19 15.42
C THR A 387 14.08 -2.27 15.43
N LYS A 388 14.67 -1.87 16.56
CA LYS A 388 16.10 -2.05 16.87
C LYS A 388 16.32 -3.24 17.81
N ALA A 389 17.49 -3.87 17.67
CA ALA A 389 18.08 -4.82 18.58
C ALA A 389 18.37 -4.20 19.96
N PHE A 390 18.76 -5.03 20.94
CA PHE A 390 19.06 -4.57 22.29
C PHE A 390 20.29 -3.66 22.40
N ASP A 391 21.18 -3.70 21.40
CA ASP A 391 22.32 -2.79 21.26
C ASP A 391 21.92 -1.33 20.90
N GLN A 392 20.64 -1.09 20.60
CA GLN A 392 20.03 0.15 20.10
C GLN A 392 20.68 0.73 18.82
N LYS A 393 21.47 -0.09 18.11
CA LYS A 393 22.27 0.30 16.94
C LYS A 393 21.88 -0.50 15.70
N THR A 394 21.71 -1.82 15.84
CA THR A 394 21.36 -2.73 14.75
C THR A 394 19.84 -2.76 14.56
N THR A 395 19.32 -2.49 13.36
CA THR A 395 17.88 -2.68 13.07
C THR A 395 17.57 -4.12 12.68
N ILE A 396 16.28 -4.47 12.71
CA ILE A 396 15.77 -5.72 12.13
C ILE A 396 16.20 -5.87 10.66
N PHE A 397 16.22 -4.77 9.90
CA PHE A 397 16.73 -4.78 8.53
C PHE A 397 18.23 -5.11 8.46
N ASP A 398 19.06 -4.52 9.32
CA ASP A 398 20.51 -4.75 9.28
C ASP A 398 20.86 -6.20 9.66
N GLY A 399 20.10 -6.80 10.58
CA GLY A 399 20.16 -8.24 10.87
C GLY A 399 19.75 -9.12 9.68
N PHE A 400 18.73 -8.71 8.92
CA PHE A 400 18.33 -9.41 7.71
C PHE A 400 19.32 -9.25 6.54
N LEU A 401 19.97 -8.08 6.42
CA LEU A 401 21.03 -7.86 5.44
C LEU A 401 22.27 -8.72 5.72
N TYR A 402 22.60 -8.92 7.00
CA TYR A 402 23.61 -9.90 7.40
C TYR A 402 23.22 -11.31 6.96
N LEU A 403 21.96 -11.73 7.17
CA LEU A 403 21.47 -13.02 6.69
C LEU A 403 21.55 -13.16 5.17
N LEU A 404 21.17 -12.12 4.41
CA LEU A 404 21.32 -12.11 2.94
C LEU A 404 22.76 -12.18 2.48
N GLN A 405 23.73 -11.71 3.27
CA GLN A 405 25.16 -11.78 2.97
C GLN A 405 25.76 -13.16 3.27
N THR A 406 25.24 -13.87 4.29
CA THR A 406 25.80 -15.14 4.77
C THR A 406 25.14 -16.37 4.17
N GLU A 407 23.85 -16.33 3.87
CA GLU A 407 23.16 -17.44 3.19
C GLU A 407 23.33 -17.34 1.67
N HIS A 408 23.44 -18.50 0.99
CA HIS A 408 23.57 -18.59 -0.47
C HIS A 408 24.66 -17.68 -1.09
N ASP A 409 25.81 -17.56 -0.42
CA ASP A 409 26.99 -16.79 -0.85
C ASP A 409 26.73 -15.30 -1.19
N GLY A 410 25.63 -14.72 -0.70
CA GLY A 410 25.25 -13.34 -1.00
C GLY A 410 24.46 -13.13 -2.29
N ASP A 411 24.22 -14.19 -3.09
CA ASP A 411 23.57 -14.05 -4.42
C ASP A 411 22.14 -13.48 -4.34
N LEU A 412 21.41 -13.83 -3.28
CA LEU A 412 20.03 -13.39 -3.08
C LEU A 412 19.92 -11.87 -2.89
N ALA A 413 20.96 -11.18 -2.45
CA ALA A 413 20.93 -9.73 -2.26
C ALA A 413 20.75 -8.96 -3.58
N TYR A 414 21.14 -9.55 -4.71
CA TYR A 414 21.02 -8.98 -6.05
C TYR A 414 19.63 -9.19 -6.70
N PHE A 415 18.61 -9.57 -5.93
CA PHE A 415 17.24 -9.75 -6.44
C PHE A 415 16.67 -8.50 -7.14
N TYR A 416 17.14 -7.30 -6.78
CA TYR A 416 16.70 -6.05 -7.38
C TYR A 416 17.01 -5.94 -8.89
N ASP A 417 17.98 -6.71 -9.39
CA ASP A 417 18.26 -6.78 -10.83
C ASP A 417 17.23 -7.67 -11.55
N GLU A 418 16.67 -8.67 -10.86
CA GLU A 418 15.55 -9.49 -11.37
C GLU A 418 14.20 -8.75 -11.34
N ILE A 419 14.03 -7.66 -10.57
CA ILE A 419 12.78 -6.89 -10.45
C ILE A 419 12.92 -5.40 -10.83
N ASN A 420 13.87 -5.09 -11.70
CA ASN A 420 14.33 -3.72 -11.99
C ASN A 420 13.26 -2.75 -12.54
N LEU A 421 12.18 -3.23 -13.19
CA LEU A 421 11.14 -2.35 -13.74
C LEU A 421 10.36 -1.60 -12.65
N ILE A 422 10.30 -2.13 -11.42
CA ILE A 422 9.51 -1.55 -10.33
C ILE A 422 9.94 -0.11 -9.98
N VAL A 423 11.22 0.22 -10.20
CA VAL A 423 11.77 1.57 -9.98
C VAL A 423 11.12 2.60 -10.91
N GLN A 424 10.76 2.19 -12.13
CA GLN A 424 10.08 3.04 -13.12
C GLN A 424 8.60 3.27 -12.73
N CYS A 425 7.98 2.33 -11.99
CA CYS A 425 6.62 2.46 -11.49
C CYS A 425 6.46 3.44 -10.31
N LYS A 426 7.56 3.97 -9.73
CA LYS A 426 7.53 4.76 -8.48
C LYS A 426 6.61 6.00 -8.51
N GLY A 427 6.42 6.61 -9.68
CA GLY A 427 5.54 7.77 -9.88
C GLY A 427 4.19 7.45 -10.51
N VAL A 428 3.90 6.18 -10.81
CA VAL A 428 2.67 5.76 -11.49
C VAL A 428 1.58 5.53 -10.45
N SER A 429 0.39 6.09 -10.68
CA SER A 429 -0.80 5.86 -9.86
C SER A 429 -1.84 5.11 -10.68
N VAL A 430 -2.17 3.87 -10.30
CA VAL A 430 -3.15 3.06 -11.02
C VAL A 430 -4.55 3.70 -11.00
N SER A 431 -4.93 4.38 -9.91
CA SER A 431 -6.17 5.18 -9.87
C SER A 431 -6.14 6.39 -10.82
N GLY A 432 -4.96 7.00 -11.01
CA GLY A 432 -4.78 8.07 -11.99
C GLY A 432 -4.96 7.57 -13.43
N LEU A 433 -4.35 6.42 -13.76
CA LEU A 433 -4.51 5.78 -15.08
C LEU A 433 -5.99 5.47 -15.37
N LEU A 434 -6.72 4.90 -14.40
CA LEU A 434 -8.16 4.63 -14.54
C LEU A 434 -8.97 5.93 -14.75
N SER A 435 -8.66 7.00 -14.01
CA SER A 435 -9.33 8.30 -14.16
C SER A 435 -9.12 8.91 -15.55
N GLU A 436 -7.91 8.83 -16.09
CA GLU A 436 -7.61 9.29 -17.45
C GLU A 436 -8.37 8.47 -18.51
N PHE A 437 -8.43 7.14 -18.33
CA PHE A 437 -9.20 6.27 -19.22
C PHE A 437 -10.70 6.61 -19.21
N THR A 438 -11.30 6.79 -18.03
CA THR A 438 -12.70 7.22 -17.91
C THR A 438 -12.94 8.58 -18.55
N GLN A 439 -12.01 9.54 -18.42
CA GLN A 439 -12.16 10.83 -19.09
C GLN A 439 -12.15 10.70 -20.62
N LEU A 440 -11.35 9.79 -21.20
CA LEU A 440 -11.39 9.51 -22.63
C LEU A 440 -12.71 8.83 -23.05
N GLN A 441 -13.28 7.95 -22.22
CA GLN A 441 -14.61 7.36 -22.45
C GLN A 441 -15.74 8.40 -22.40
N GLU A 442 -15.71 9.33 -21.44
CA GLU A 442 -16.64 10.46 -21.36
C GLU A 442 -16.50 11.37 -22.60
N SER A 443 -15.27 11.60 -23.06
CA SER A 443 -14.98 12.38 -24.25
C SER A 443 -15.47 11.70 -25.54
N HIS A 444 -15.41 10.37 -25.61
CA HIS A 444 -16.04 9.59 -26.69
C HIS A 444 -17.57 9.78 -26.71
N PHE A 445 -18.23 9.70 -25.55
CA PHE A 445 -19.67 9.95 -25.45
C PHE A 445 -20.07 11.37 -25.89
N LEU A 446 -19.23 12.38 -25.57
CA LEU A 446 -19.42 13.75 -26.05
C LEU A 446 -19.36 13.83 -27.58
N VAL A 447 -18.37 13.19 -28.22
CA VAL A 447 -18.24 13.14 -29.69
C VAL A 447 -19.47 12.48 -30.32
N GLN A 448 -19.96 11.36 -29.76
CA GLN A 448 -21.20 10.72 -30.22
C GLN A 448 -22.44 11.61 -30.06
N ALA A 449 -22.53 12.39 -28.98
CA ALA A 449 -23.63 13.32 -28.76
C ALA A 449 -23.61 14.48 -29.78
N VAL A 450 -22.43 15.03 -30.06
CA VAL A 450 -22.22 16.06 -31.09
C VAL A 450 -22.52 15.52 -32.50
N ALA A 451 -22.13 14.27 -32.80
CA ALA A 451 -22.47 13.61 -34.05
C ALA A 451 -24.00 13.51 -34.22
N LYS A 452 -24.71 12.96 -33.21
CA LYS A 452 -26.18 12.83 -33.21
C LYS A 452 -26.90 14.18 -33.32
N ALA A 453 -26.40 15.22 -32.66
CA ALA A 453 -26.98 16.55 -32.79
C ALA A 453 -26.79 17.13 -34.20
N SER A 454 -25.65 16.86 -34.85
CA SER A 454 -25.33 17.37 -36.19
C SER A 454 -26.20 16.77 -37.30
N SER A 455 -26.82 15.59 -37.11
CA SER A 455 -27.75 15.01 -38.10
C SER A 455 -29.14 15.66 -38.14
N THR A 456 -29.45 16.59 -37.24
CA THR A 456 -30.78 17.21 -37.14
C THR A 456 -31.07 18.29 -38.19
N SER A 457 -30.04 18.76 -38.92
CA SER A 457 -30.16 19.71 -40.03
C SER A 457 -29.94 19.02 -41.38
N TYR A 458 -30.62 19.52 -42.41
CA TYR A 458 -30.61 18.94 -43.76
C TYR A 458 -29.58 19.56 -44.72
N ASP A 459 -28.84 20.58 -44.28
CA ASP A 459 -27.78 21.22 -45.08
C ASP A 459 -26.53 20.33 -45.22
N ASP A 460 -25.74 20.58 -46.27
CA ASP A 460 -24.59 19.74 -46.61
C ASP A 460 -23.41 19.88 -45.63
N ASP A 461 -23.26 21.03 -44.97
CA ASP A 461 -22.23 21.22 -43.93
C ASP A 461 -22.59 20.45 -42.65
N SER A 462 -23.87 20.29 -42.34
CA SER A 462 -24.37 19.48 -41.21
C SER A 462 -24.23 17.97 -41.47
N LYS A 463 -24.44 17.51 -42.71
CA LYS A 463 -24.10 16.12 -43.11
C LYS A 463 -22.61 15.87 -42.98
N LEU A 464 -21.78 16.76 -43.56
CA LEU A 464 -20.32 16.65 -43.48
C LEU A 464 -19.81 16.68 -42.04
N ALA A 465 -20.44 17.48 -41.16
CA ALA A 465 -20.18 17.45 -39.73
C ALA A 465 -20.57 16.10 -39.11
N HIS A 466 -21.78 15.60 -39.35
CA HIS A 466 -22.26 14.32 -38.82
C HIS A 466 -21.30 13.18 -39.17
N ASP A 467 -20.91 13.07 -40.45
CA ASP A 467 -20.00 12.04 -40.95
C ASP A 467 -18.59 12.18 -40.31
N ALA A 468 -18.06 13.41 -40.23
CA ALA A 468 -16.75 13.66 -39.62
C ALA A 468 -16.69 13.37 -38.11
N PHE A 469 -17.79 13.62 -37.37
CA PHE A 469 -17.88 13.28 -35.95
C PHE A 469 -18.14 11.78 -35.72
N ASN A 470 -18.91 11.10 -36.57
CA ASN A 470 -19.08 9.65 -36.51
C ASN A 470 -17.76 8.91 -36.78
N GLN A 471 -17.06 9.26 -37.86
CA GLN A 471 -15.75 8.67 -38.17
C GLN A 471 -14.77 8.87 -37.01
N PHE A 472 -14.77 10.05 -36.39
CA PHE A 472 -13.93 10.30 -35.22
C PHE A 472 -14.38 9.53 -33.97
N ALA A 473 -15.68 9.29 -33.79
CA ALA A 473 -16.17 8.40 -32.73
C ALA A 473 -15.65 6.96 -32.90
N ASP A 474 -15.69 6.44 -34.14
CA ASP A 474 -15.15 5.11 -34.46
C ASP A 474 -13.63 5.04 -34.21
N GLU A 475 -12.86 6.06 -34.65
CA GLU A 475 -11.42 6.19 -34.37
C GLU A 475 -11.10 6.19 -32.85
N ILE A 476 -11.93 6.86 -32.03
CA ILE A 476 -11.80 6.83 -30.57
C ILE A 476 -12.16 5.45 -30.02
N ASN A 477 -13.23 4.83 -30.50
CA ASN A 477 -13.69 3.53 -30.04
C ASN A 477 -12.61 2.45 -30.22
N ASP A 478 -12.04 2.36 -31.43
CA ASP A 478 -10.97 1.42 -31.74
C ASP A 478 -9.72 1.66 -30.88
N THR A 479 -9.37 2.93 -30.67
CA THR A 479 -8.27 3.34 -29.78
C THR A 479 -8.53 2.91 -28.33
N LEU A 480 -9.74 3.13 -27.82
CA LEU A 480 -10.14 2.77 -26.46
C LEU A 480 -10.21 1.25 -26.26
N CYS A 481 -10.59 0.47 -27.27
CA CYS A 481 -10.52 -1.00 -27.21
C CYS A 481 -9.09 -1.48 -26.97
N GLY A 482 -8.10 -0.93 -27.67
CA GLY A 482 -6.68 -1.29 -27.49
C GLY A 482 -6.09 -0.86 -26.13
N VAL A 483 -6.64 0.20 -25.51
CA VAL A 483 -6.29 0.61 -24.15
C VAL A 483 -6.98 -0.28 -23.11
N GLN A 484 -8.27 -0.62 -23.31
CA GLN A 484 -9.04 -1.52 -22.45
C GLN A 484 -8.36 -2.90 -22.32
N GLU A 485 -7.92 -3.50 -23.45
CA GLU A 485 -7.19 -4.76 -23.46
C GLU A 485 -5.93 -4.69 -22.57
N SER A 486 -5.23 -3.55 -22.59
CA SER A 486 -4.03 -3.32 -21.77
C SER A 486 -4.40 -3.25 -20.27
N PHE A 487 -5.51 -2.60 -19.91
CA PHE A 487 -6.05 -2.61 -18.55
C PHE A 487 -6.50 -4.00 -18.08
N ASP A 488 -7.15 -4.79 -18.94
CA ASP A 488 -7.60 -6.14 -18.62
C ASP A 488 -6.40 -7.07 -18.34
N ASN A 489 -5.32 -6.93 -19.13
CA ASN A 489 -4.04 -7.61 -18.91
C ASN A 489 -3.35 -7.17 -17.60
N MET A 490 -3.43 -5.88 -17.25
CA MET A 490 -2.92 -5.36 -15.98
C MET A 490 -3.72 -5.92 -14.79
N GLU A 491 -5.05 -5.93 -14.86
CA GLU A 491 -5.92 -6.47 -13.81
C GLU A 491 -5.76 -8.00 -13.67
N ALA A 492 -5.54 -8.73 -14.77
CA ALA A 492 -5.17 -10.14 -14.70
C ALA A 492 -3.83 -10.36 -13.98
N SER A 493 -2.81 -9.55 -14.32
CA SER A 493 -1.49 -9.59 -13.68
C SER A 493 -1.54 -9.18 -12.20
N LYS A 494 -2.40 -8.22 -11.85
CA LYS A 494 -2.70 -7.79 -10.48
C LYS A 494 -3.39 -8.88 -9.67
N ARG A 495 -4.40 -9.56 -10.23
CA ARG A 495 -5.04 -10.74 -9.59
C ARG A 495 -4.00 -11.84 -9.33
N LYS A 496 -3.12 -12.12 -10.30
CA LYS A 496 -2.01 -13.07 -10.11
C LYS A 496 -1.05 -12.62 -9.01
N PHE A 497 -0.63 -11.35 -8.99
CA PHE A 497 0.23 -10.79 -7.94
C PHE A 497 -0.39 -10.91 -6.54
N VAL A 498 -1.66 -10.51 -6.38
CA VAL A 498 -2.37 -10.58 -5.09
C VAL A 498 -2.51 -12.03 -4.62
N SER A 499 -2.87 -12.96 -5.51
CA SER A 499 -2.95 -14.39 -5.19
C SER A 499 -1.58 -15.00 -4.87
N TRP A 500 -0.52 -14.60 -5.58
CA TRP A 500 0.83 -15.12 -5.41
C TRP A 500 1.46 -14.76 -4.07
N PHE A 501 1.21 -13.54 -3.57
CA PHE A 501 1.66 -13.06 -2.26
C PHE A 501 0.61 -13.18 -1.13
N GLU A 502 -0.60 -13.69 -1.43
CA GLU A 502 -1.74 -13.80 -0.49
C GLU A 502 -2.16 -12.46 0.14
N GLU A 503 -1.99 -11.36 -0.60
CA GLU A 503 -2.27 -9.99 -0.14
C GLU A 503 -3.77 -9.71 -0.03
N ASN A 504 -4.12 -8.70 0.78
CA ASN A 504 -5.50 -8.22 0.88
C ASN A 504 -5.89 -7.47 -0.41
N PRO A 505 -6.91 -7.91 -1.18
CA PRO A 505 -7.29 -7.29 -2.46
C PRO A 505 -7.83 -5.86 -2.32
N ASN A 506 -8.17 -5.42 -1.10
CA ASN A 506 -8.64 -4.06 -0.82
C ASN A 506 -7.49 -3.04 -0.69
N VAL A 507 -6.23 -3.49 -0.62
CA VAL A 507 -5.07 -2.60 -0.54
C VAL A 507 -4.72 -2.12 -1.96
N PRO A 508 -4.58 -0.81 -2.21
CA PRO A 508 -4.24 -0.31 -3.54
C PRO A 508 -2.89 -0.84 -4.03
N LEU A 509 -2.84 -1.23 -5.31
CA LEU A 509 -1.65 -1.84 -5.92
C LEU A 509 -0.39 -0.96 -5.76
N ASP A 510 -0.57 0.35 -5.93
CA ASP A 510 0.46 1.38 -5.75
C ASP A 510 1.18 1.27 -4.39
N GLN A 511 0.46 0.88 -3.33
CA GLN A 511 1.05 0.71 -2.00
C GLN A 511 1.98 -0.50 -1.94
N HIS A 512 1.61 -1.64 -2.57
CA HIS A 512 2.49 -2.81 -2.61
C HIS A 512 3.73 -2.54 -3.46
N LEU A 513 3.56 -1.91 -4.63
CA LEU A 513 4.67 -1.53 -5.51
C LEU A 513 5.62 -0.55 -4.80
N LYS A 514 5.10 0.43 -4.06
CA LYS A 514 5.90 1.35 -3.24
C LYS A 514 6.69 0.63 -2.15
N ALA A 515 6.07 -0.32 -1.43
CA ALA A 515 6.74 -1.09 -0.37
C ALA A 515 7.90 -1.93 -0.91
N ILE A 516 7.69 -2.65 -2.02
CA ILE A 516 8.74 -3.43 -2.68
C ILE A 516 9.84 -2.52 -3.24
N THR A 517 9.48 -1.39 -3.87
CA THR A 517 10.45 -0.43 -4.44
C THR A 517 11.38 0.15 -3.37
N GLN A 518 10.81 0.53 -2.22
CA GLN A 518 11.60 1.04 -1.09
C GLN A 518 12.54 -0.04 -0.55
N PHE A 519 12.03 -1.25 -0.31
CA PHE A 519 12.81 -2.39 0.15
C PHE A 519 13.97 -2.75 -0.80
N ALA A 520 13.70 -2.87 -2.10
CA ALA A 520 14.72 -3.15 -3.11
C ALA A 520 15.81 -2.06 -3.17
N SER A 521 15.40 -0.79 -3.07
CA SER A 521 16.32 0.36 -3.03
C SER A 521 17.20 0.34 -1.79
N ASP A 522 16.62 0.08 -0.62
CA ASP A 522 17.36 0.05 0.65
C ASP A 522 18.33 -1.15 0.72
N VAL A 523 17.93 -2.33 0.24
CA VAL A 523 18.85 -3.47 0.12
C VAL A 523 20.01 -3.10 -0.79
N LYS A 524 19.75 -2.60 -2.00
CA LYS A 524 20.80 -2.21 -2.96
C LYS A 524 21.80 -1.22 -2.36
N ASN A 525 21.29 -0.18 -1.70
CA ASN A 525 22.12 0.87 -1.10
C ASN A 525 22.96 0.36 0.08
N ARG A 526 22.35 -0.36 1.02
CA ARG A 526 23.05 -0.83 2.23
C ARG A 526 23.99 -2.00 1.96
N PHE A 527 23.62 -2.91 1.07
CA PHE A 527 24.46 -4.05 0.69
C PHE A 527 25.72 -3.60 -0.08
N ALA A 528 25.64 -2.50 -0.84
CA ALA A 528 26.83 -1.88 -1.45
C ALA A 528 27.81 -1.33 -0.40
N VAL A 529 27.31 -0.68 0.66
CA VAL A 529 28.13 -0.20 1.79
C VAL A 529 28.74 -1.36 2.58
N LEU A 530 27.98 -2.44 2.79
CA LEU A 530 28.46 -3.62 3.52
C LEU A 530 29.58 -4.34 2.76
N ASN A 531 29.44 -4.49 1.44
CA ASN A 531 30.48 -5.05 0.58
C ASN A 531 31.73 -4.15 0.44
N SER A 532 31.59 -2.82 0.41
CA SER A 532 32.75 -1.93 0.35
C SER A 532 33.55 -1.97 1.66
N ALA A 533 32.88 -2.00 2.81
CA ALA A 533 33.52 -2.21 4.11
C ALA A 533 34.24 -3.56 4.21
N LEU A 534 33.63 -4.65 3.73
CA LEU A 534 34.26 -5.98 3.72
C LEU A 534 35.50 -6.04 2.80
N ARG A 535 35.49 -5.33 1.66
CA ARG A 535 36.68 -5.22 0.79
C ARG A 535 37.80 -4.42 1.47
N GLN A 536 37.47 -3.31 2.13
CA GLN A 536 38.42 -2.51 2.90
C GLN A 536 39.01 -3.24 4.13
N CYS A 537 38.41 -4.35 4.57
CA CYS A 537 38.94 -5.20 5.64
C CYS A 537 39.72 -6.43 5.14
N ARG A 538 39.74 -6.68 3.82
CA ARG A 538 40.52 -7.77 3.18
C ARG A 538 41.82 -7.30 2.54
N ASN A 539 41.90 -6.01 2.21
CA ASN A 539 43.13 -5.31 1.85
C ASN A 539 43.79 -4.72 3.10
#